data_AF-A3VYK0-F1
#
_entry.id   AF-A3VYK0-F1
#
_cell.length_a   1.000
_cell.length_b   1.000
_cell.length_c   1.000
_cell.angle_alpha   90.00
_cell.angle_beta   90.00
_cell.angle_gamma   90.00
#
_symmetry.space_group_name_H-M   'P 1'
#
loop_
_entity.id
_entity.type
_entity.pdbx_description
1 polymer ?
#
loop_
_entity_poly.entity_id
_entity_poly.type
_entity_poly.pdbx_seq_one_letter_code
_entity_poly.pdbx_strand_id
1 'polypeptide(L)'
;MGITKHGLELAGFKSLGKDETVRGIFTRIEVFEIQGFTLNAPCHLPIEERIFNIPFKLGFGDSLNEICNSLVGDDFVDDEEQWKKDKLSAPPFMLVAFGPTGEHSSSGTHVKRHETSIATYDSFREAKDELKSQVDAVIPPLLTALAITFSNEQQLVRFIPRQSAFVGTTRDGTTIYDLRFEFSGGSYSSQRISAEQLNEQTGIALDRANQFTNKVADFHYLAANETDPLKRFLFFFLSLERMINSTFECISNPCDLAAVVLLTSNRPKLTESLGWLLRELQRGNGKVFAGLRARFLWCVTHRWNHMTDADFEIFRTLIEVRNDIAHGHESKPNGAAVTEIETLALRIMGDV
;
A
#
# COMPACT_ATOMS: atom_id res chain seq x y z
N MET A 1 0.38 -26.71 -5.55
CA MET A 1 0.30 -28.04 -6.20
C MET A 1 -0.72 -27.93 -7.31
N GLY A 2 -0.33 -28.19 -8.57
CA GLY A 2 -1.23 -28.08 -9.72
C GLY A 2 -2.22 -29.25 -9.79
N ILE A 3 -3.43 -28.99 -10.28
CA ILE A 3 -4.44 -30.01 -10.54
C ILE A 3 -3.94 -30.93 -11.68
N THR A 4 -4.11 -32.25 -11.55
CA THR A 4 -3.72 -33.22 -12.58
C THR A 4 -4.59 -33.10 -13.84
N LYS A 5 -4.07 -33.45 -15.02
CA LYS A 5 -4.82 -33.40 -16.30
C LYS A 5 -6.19 -34.10 -16.21
N HIS A 6 -6.24 -35.24 -15.53
CA HIS A 6 -7.47 -36.00 -15.31
C HIS A 6 -8.48 -35.26 -14.41
N GLY A 7 -8.00 -34.47 -13.44
CA GLY A 7 -8.84 -33.61 -12.60
C GLY A 7 -9.42 -32.41 -13.35
N LEU A 8 -8.71 -31.89 -14.37
CA LEU A 8 -9.21 -30.81 -15.23
C LEU A 8 -10.27 -31.30 -16.22
N GLU A 9 -10.11 -32.51 -16.77
CA GLU A 9 -11.11 -33.14 -17.65
C GLU A 9 -12.41 -33.44 -16.90
N LEU A 10 -12.33 -33.95 -15.67
CA LEU A 10 -13.50 -34.17 -14.78
C LEU A 10 -14.22 -32.86 -14.41
N ALA A 11 -13.52 -31.73 -14.36
CA ALA A 11 -14.09 -30.40 -14.13
C ALA A 11 -14.70 -29.75 -15.40
N GLY A 12 -14.63 -30.45 -16.54
CA GLY A 12 -15.23 -30.04 -17.82
C GLY A 12 -14.33 -29.18 -18.70
N PHE A 13 -13.02 -29.12 -18.45
CA PHE A 13 -12.08 -28.44 -19.33
C PHE A 13 -11.60 -29.38 -20.44
N LYS A 14 -11.66 -28.92 -21.69
CA LYS A 14 -11.18 -29.68 -22.87
C LYS A 14 -9.81 -29.19 -23.28
N SER A 15 -8.90 -30.10 -23.62
CA SER A 15 -7.61 -29.72 -24.23
C SER A 15 -7.88 -29.02 -25.56
N LEU A 16 -7.29 -27.84 -25.75
CA LEU A 16 -7.24 -27.18 -27.06
C LEU A 16 -6.53 -28.09 -28.07
N GLY A 17 -6.98 -28.06 -29.32
CA GLY A 17 -6.27 -28.72 -30.44
C GLY A 17 -4.89 -28.08 -30.68
N LYS A 18 -3.99 -28.79 -31.38
CA LYS A 18 -2.62 -28.30 -31.67
C LYS A 18 -2.57 -26.95 -32.42
N ASP A 19 -3.66 -26.57 -33.09
CA ASP A 19 -3.78 -25.34 -33.88
C ASP A 19 -4.78 -24.32 -33.29
N GLU A 20 -5.38 -24.61 -32.13
CA GLU A 20 -6.32 -23.69 -31.48
C GLU A 20 -5.57 -22.73 -30.54
N THR A 21 -5.51 -21.46 -30.92
CA THR A 21 -4.99 -20.38 -30.07
C THR A 21 -6.12 -19.52 -29.54
N VAL A 22 -6.13 -19.28 -28.22
CA VAL A 22 -6.98 -18.24 -27.64
C VAL A 22 -6.14 -16.98 -27.50
N ARG A 23 -6.63 -15.87 -28.03
CA ARG A 23 -6.01 -14.55 -27.91
C ARG A 23 -6.88 -13.64 -27.09
N GLY A 24 -6.27 -12.87 -26.20
CA GLY A 24 -6.98 -11.94 -25.35
C GLY A 24 -6.11 -10.77 -24.95
N ILE A 25 -6.79 -9.68 -24.60
CA ILE A 25 -6.24 -8.52 -23.94
C ILE A 25 -6.74 -8.56 -22.50
N PHE A 26 -5.87 -8.27 -21.54
CA PHE A 26 -6.17 -8.50 -20.13
C PHE A 26 -6.14 -7.20 -19.33
N THR A 27 -7.04 -7.13 -18.36
CA THR A 27 -7.15 -6.05 -17.38
C THR A 27 -7.16 -6.68 -16.00
N ARG A 28 -6.48 -6.02 -15.06
CA ARG A 28 -6.50 -6.42 -13.65
C ARG A 28 -7.12 -5.32 -12.81
N ILE A 29 -8.07 -5.69 -11.96
CA ILE A 29 -8.76 -4.77 -11.05
C ILE A 29 -8.42 -5.18 -9.63
N GLU A 30 -7.96 -4.23 -8.82
CA GLU A 30 -7.73 -4.38 -7.38
C GLU A 30 -8.81 -3.60 -6.62
N VAL A 31 -9.53 -4.29 -5.74
CA VAL A 31 -10.61 -3.74 -4.93
C VAL A 31 -10.13 -3.54 -3.50
N PHE A 32 -10.28 -2.32 -3.00
CA PHE A 32 -9.96 -1.94 -1.64
C PHE A 32 -11.20 -1.39 -0.92
N GLU A 33 -11.39 -1.82 0.31
CA GLU A 33 -12.25 -1.11 1.26
C GLU A 33 -11.47 0.03 1.90
N ILE A 34 -12.13 1.17 2.07
CA ILE A 34 -11.54 2.32 2.73
C ILE A 34 -12.12 2.41 4.13
N GLN A 35 -11.22 2.36 5.11
CA GLN A 35 -11.55 2.59 6.51
C GLN A 35 -10.98 3.93 6.94
N GLY A 36 -11.74 4.72 7.70
CA GLY A 36 -11.29 6.02 8.20
C GLY A 36 -12.04 7.21 7.61
N PHE A 37 -12.79 7.06 6.51
CA PHE A 37 -13.71 8.09 6.06
C PHE A 37 -14.92 7.52 5.30
N THR A 38 -15.95 8.35 5.11
CA THR A 38 -17.12 8.10 4.24
C THR A 38 -17.25 9.21 3.22
N LEU A 39 -17.84 8.91 2.06
CA LEU A 39 -18.05 9.88 0.99
C LEU A 39 -19.38 10.63 1.17
N ASN A 40 -19.40 11.89 0.75
CA ASN A 40 -20.63 12.68 0.68
C ASN A 40 -21.42 12.46 -0.62
N ALA A 41 -20.80 11.88 -1.64
CA ALA A 41 -21.39 11.55 -2.94
C ALA A 41 -21.09 10.09 -3.31
N PRO A 42 -22.00 9.40 -4.01
CA PRO A 42 -21.94 7.95 -4.17
C PRO A 42 -20.80 7.48 -5.08
N CYS A 43 -20.33 8.30 -6.02
CA CYS A 43 -19.28 7.90 -6.96
C CYS A 43 -18.48 9.12 -7.45
N HIS A 44 -17.17 8.94 -7.54
CA HIS A 44 -16.24 9.90 -8.14
C HIS A 44 -15.62 9.33 -9.41
N LEU A 45 -15.72 10.13 -10.48
CA LEU A 45 -15.30 9.81 -11.84
C LEU A 45 -13.86 9.27 -11.90
N PRO A 46 -13.57 8.40 -12.88
CA PRO A 46 -12.29 7.73 -12.96
C PRO A 46 -11.16 8.73 -13.17
N ILE A 47 -10.13 8.63 -12.33
CA ILE A 47 -8.87 9.35 -12.45
C ILE A 47 -7.92 8.44 -13.25
N GLU A 48 -7.47 8.92 -14.40
CA GLU A 48 -6.47 8.22 -15.23
C GLU A 48 -5.09 8.83 -15.00
N GLU A 49 -4.15 8.05 -14.47
CA GLU A 49 -2.88 8.58 -14.00
C GLU A 49 -1.71 7.62 -14.21
N ARG A 50 -0.50 8.11 -13.91
CA ARG A 50 0.74 7.33 -14.00
C ARG A 50 1.61 7.42 -12.75
N ILE A 51 2.02 6.26 -12.25
CA ILE A 51 3.08 6.14 -11.24
C ILE A 51 4.23 5.37 -11.88
N PHE A 52 5.45 5.93 -11.82
CA PHE A 52 6.63 5.37 -12.49
C PHE A 52 6.41 5.05 -13.97
N ASN A 53 5.63 5.90 -14.66
CA ASN A 53 5.23 5.78 -16.06
C ASN A 53 4.35 4.54 -16.37
N ILE A 54 3.81 3.87 -15.34
CA ILE A 54 2.84 2.78 -15.48
C ILE A 54 1.44 3.40 -15.41
N PRO A 55 0.62 3.30 -16.48
CA PRO A 55 -0.73 3.83 -16.49
C PRO A 55 -1.68 2.95 -15.67
N PHE A 56 -2.59 3.60 -14.95
CA PHE A 56 -3.69 2.96 -14.25
C PHE A 56 -4.90 3.89 -14.20
N LYS A 57 -6.06 3.30 -13.90
CA LYS A 57 -7.28 4.05 -13.60
C LYS A 57 -7.69 3.83 -12.15
N LEU A 58 -8.19 4.86 -11.50
CA LEU A 58 -8.57 4.88 -10.10
C LEU A 58 -9.98 5.43 -9.97
N GLY A 59 -10.81 4.79 -9.13
CA GLY A 59 -12.15 5.28 -8.82
C GLY A 59 -12.53 5.05 -7.38
N PHE A 60 -13.43 5.89 -6.86
CA PHE A 60 -13.92 5.86 -5.48
C PHE A 60 -15.45 5.93 -5.46
N GLY A 61 -16.07 5.24 -4.52
CA GLY A 61 -17.53 5.28 -4.39
C GLY A 61 -18.08 4.29 -3.38
N ASP A 62 -19.40 4.32 -3.21
CA ASP A 62 -20.12 3.44 -2.30
C ASP A 62 -20.62 2.15 -3.00
N SER A 63 -20.61 2.13 -4.34
CA SER A 63 -20.95 0.97 -5.17
C SER A 63 -19.75 0.46 -5.96
N LEU A 64 -19.45 -0.83 -5.82
CA LEU A 64 -18.40 -1.49 -6.59
C LEU A 64 -18.70 -1.50 -8.08
N ASN A 65 -19.96 -1.79 -8.45
CA ASN A 65 -20.36 -1.92 -9.84
C ASN A 65 -20.37 -0.55 -10.53
N GLU A 66 -20.86 0.52 -9.87
CA GLU A 66 -20.79 1.86 -10.45
C GLU A 66 -19.34 2.30 -10.72
N ILE A 67 -18.42 2.03 -9.79
CA ILE A 67 -17.00 2.34 -9.98
C ILE A 67 -16.41 1.48 -11.11
N CYS A 68 -16.65 0.17 -11.09
CA CYS A 68 -16.11 -0.76 -12.09
C CYS A 68 -16.59 -0.43 -13.49
N ASN A 69 -17.88 -0.13 -13.64
CA ASN A 69 -18.48 0.28 -14.90
C ASN A 69 -17.82 1.56 -15.44
N SER A 70 -17.53 2.53 -14.57
CA SER A 70 -16.82 3.75 -14.96
C SER A 70 -15.37 3.50 -15.41
N LEU A 71 -14.69 2.50 -14.85
CA LEU A 71 -13.27 2.20 -15.13
C LEU A 71 -13.08 1.34 -16.38
N VAL A 72 -13.90 0.28 -16.52
CA VAL A 72 -13.72 -0.77 -17.53
C VAL A 72 -14.96 -1.05 -18.37
N GLY A 73 -16.11 -0.41 -18.08
CA GLY A 73 -17.35 -0.55 -18.84
C GLY A 73 -18.18 -1.79 -18.52
N ASP A 74 -17.90 -2.47 -17.40
CA ASP A 74 -18.60 -3.68 -16.97
C ASP A 74 -18.78 -3.71 -15.44
N ASP A 75 -19.75 -4.49 -14.98
CA ASP A 75 -20.03 -4.68 -13.56
C ASP A 75 -18.98 -5.63 -12.94
N PHE A 76 -18.62 -5.39 -11.67
CA PHE A 76 -17.62 -6.21 -11.01
C PHE A 76 -18.19 -7.56 -10.56
N VAL A 77 -19.45 -7.56 -10.09
CA VAL A 77 -20.18 -8.71 -9.58
C VAL A 77 -21.65 -8.64 -9.95
N ASP A 78 -22.29 -9.80 -10.08
CA ASP A 78 -23.73 -9.89 -10.41
C ASP A 78 -24.64 -9.36 -9.27
N ASP A 79 -24.25 -9.60 -8.01
CA ASP A 79 -24.98 -9.16 -6.82
C ASP A 79 -24.02 -8.53 -5.80
N GLU A 80 -24.02 -7.20 -5.76
CA GLU A 80 -23.13 -6.41 -4.91
C GLU A 80 -23.46 -6.55 -3.42
N GLU A 81 -24.74 -6.67 -3.05
CA GLU A 81 -25.17 -6.78 -1.65
C GLU A 81 -24.81 -8.15 -1.07
N GLN A 82 -24.93 -9.20 -1.88
CA GLN A 82 -24.42 -10.51 -1.50
C GLN A 82 -22.90 -10.50 -1.36
N TRP A 83 -22.17 -9.86 -2.29
CA TRP A 83 -20.72 -9.74 -2.21
C TRP A 83 -20.27 -9.02 -0.93
N LYS A 84 -20.91 -7.91 -0.55
CA LYS A 84 -20.59 -7.16 0.68
C LYS A 84 -20.75 -8.02 1.93
N LYS A 85 -21.81 -8.84 1.99
CA LYS A 85 -22.05 -9.80 3.08
C LYS A 85 -20.99 -10.89 3.11
N ASP A 86 -20.69 -11.47 1.95
CA ASP A 86 -19.71 -12.55 1.82
C ASP A 86 -18.29 -12.08 2.16
N LYS A 87 -17.97 -10.81 1.91
CA LYS A 87 -16.67 -10.20 2.20
C LYS A 87 -16.60 -9.46 3.53
N LEU A 88 -17.71 -9.36 4.26
CA LEU A 88 -17.84 -8.53 5.46
C LEU A 88 -17.27 -7.12 5.27
N SER A 89 -17.56 -6.53 4.10
CA SER A 89 -17.00 -5.25 3.68
C SER A 89 -18.08 -4.19 3.64
N ALA A 90 -17.70 -2.96 3.96
CA ALA A 90 -18.57 -1.80 3.92
C ALA A 90 -17.96 -0.69 3.04
N PRO A 91 -18.80 0.14 2.39
CA PRO A 91 -18.30 1.30 1.67
C PRO A 91 -17.65 2.34 2.62
N PRO A 92 -16.80 3.24 2.09
CA PRO A 92 -16.51 3.41 0.67
C PRO A 92 -15.44 2.44 0.13
N PHE A 93 -15.49 2.22 -1.18
CA PHE A 93 -14.56 1.39 -1.93
C PHE A 93 -13.65 2.23 -2.83
N MET A 94 -12.46 1.70 -3.08
CA MET A 94 -11.53 2.19 -4.08
C MET A 94 -11.17 1.05 -5.02
N LEU A 95 -11.29 1.29 -6.33
CA LEU A 95 -10.87 0.35 -7.36
C LEU A 95 -9.69 0.91 -8.14
N VAL A 96 -8.69 0.07 -8.38
CA VAL A 96 -7.54 0.39 -9.23
C VAL A 96 -7.50 -0.60 -10.39
N ALA A 97 -7.59 -0.10 -11.62
CA ALA A 97 -7.54 -0.91 -12.84
C ALA A 97 -6.21 -0.71 -13.58
N PHE A 98 -5.57 -1.82 -13.92
CA PHE A 98 -4.33 -1.91 -14.69
C PHE A 98 -4.59 -2.57 -16.04
N GLY A 99 -3.95 -2.05 -17.08
CA GLY A 99 -4.17 -2.45 -18.45
C GLY A 99 -5.14 -1.53 -19.20
N PRO A 100 -5.63 -1.95 -20.38
CA PRO A 100 -5.43 -3.26 -20.99
C PRO A 100 -3.97 -3.56 -21.35
N THR A 101 -3.58 -4.84 -21.30
CA THR A 101 -2.27 -5.32 -21.81
C THR A 101 -2.20 -5.29 -23.34
N GLY A 102 -1.02 -5.62 -23.89
CA GLY A 102 -0.92 -6.06 -25.29
C GLY A 102 -1.71 -7.35 -25.54
N GLU A 103 -1.86 -7.74 -26.81
CA GLU A 103 -2.50 -9.03 -27.13
C GLU A 103 -1.60 -10.19 -26.73
N HIS A 104 -2.12 -11.08 -25.88
CA HIS A 104 -1.44 -12.31 -25.46
C HIS A 104 -2.14 -13.53 -26.07
N SER A 105 -1.36 -14.53 -26.48
CA SER A 105 -1.88 -15.77 -27.09
C SER A 105 -1.47 -17.00 -26.29
N SER A 106 -2.42 -17.87 -25.97
CA SER A 106 -2.14 -19.20 -25.42
C SER A 106 -2.39 -20.27 -26.48
N SER A 107 -1.40 -21.14 -26.68
CA SER A 107 -1.54 -22.40 -27.43
C SER A 107 -1.30 -23.56 -26.47
N GLY A 108 -2.27 -24.48 -26.33
CA GLY A 108 -2.02 -25.76 -25.66
C GLY A 108 -2.48 -25.91 -24.20
N THR A 109 -3.44 -25.12 -23.72
CA THR A 109 -4.06 -25.30 -22.40
C THR A 109 -5.48 -25.87 -22.45
N HIS A 110 -6.01 -26.29 -21.30
CA HIS A 110 -7.40 -26.75 -21.23
C HIS A 110 -8.33 -25.54 -21.15
N VAL A 111 -9.37 -25.55 -21.96
CA VAL A 111 -10.37 -24.49 -22.07
C VAL A 111 -11.75 -25.05 -21.81
N LYS A 112 -12.55 -24.32 -21.04
CA LYS A 112 -13.96 -24.57 -20.86
C LYS A 112 -14.71 -23.39 -21.47
N ARG A 113 -15.39 -23.65 -22.59
CA ARG A 113 -16.22 -22.64 -23.26
C ARG A 113 -17.64 -22.71 -22.70
N HIS A 114 -18.15 -21.56 -22.29
CA HIS A 114 -19.55 -21.30 -21.99
C HIS A 114 -20.18 -20.52 -23.16
N GLU A 115 -21.49 -20.30 -23.14
CA GLU A 115 -22.19 -19.59 -24.23
C GLU A 115 -21.66 -18.16 -24.44
N THR A 116 -21.19 -17.50 -23.38
CA THR A 116 -20.72 -16.10 -23.41
C THR A 116 -19.32 -15.89 -22.83
N SER A 117 -18.64 -16.94 -22.35
CA SER A 117 -17.34 -16.81 -21.69
C SER A 117 -16.40 -17.99 -21.95
N ILE A 118 -15.10 -17.75 -21.78
CA ILE A 118 -14.04 -18.75 -21.94
C ILE A 118 -13.28 -18.84 -20.62
N ALA A 119 -13.44 -19.93 -19.87
CA ALA A 119 -12.61 -20.21 -18.71
C ALA A 119 -11.34 -20.95 -19.15
N THR A 120 -10.17 -20.45 -18.75
CA THR A 120 -8.87 -21.06 -19.04
C THR A 120 -8.12 -21.35 -17.75
N TYR A 121 -7.39 -22.46 -17.68
CA TYR A 121 -6.58 -22.79 -16.50
C TYR A 121 -5.13 -22.34 -16.73
N ASP A 122 -4.72 -21.29 -16.02
CA ASP A 122 -3.34 -20.77 -15.96
C ASP A 122 -2.65 -20.59 -17.32
N SER A 123 -3.42 -20.16 -18.31
CA SER A 123 -3.01 -20.15 -19.72
C SER A 123 -2.31 -18.87 -20.16
N PHE A 124 -2.49 -17.79 -19.41
CA PHE A 124 -1.99 -16.46 -19.74
C PHE A 124 -1.00 -15.98 -18.68
N ARG A 125 0.02 -16.81 -18.39
CA ARG A 125 1.04 -16.48 -17.38
C ARG A 125 1.77 -15.18 -17.69
N GLU A 126 2.13 -14.97 -18.96
CA GLU A 126 2.84 -13.75 -19.38
C GLU A 126 2.01 -12.49 -19.12
N ALA A 127 0.72 -12.48 -19.48
CA ALA A 127 -0.19 -11.38 -19.15
C ALA A 127 -0.38 -11.17 -17.64
N LYS A 128 -0.45 -12.26 -16.87
CA LYS A 128 -0.55 -12.20 -15.40
C LYS A 128 0.72 -11.63 -14.79
N ASP A 129 1.89 -12.05 -15.25
CA ASP A 129 3.18 -11.59 -14.75
C ASP A 129 3.41 -10.12 -15.12
N GLU A 130 3.03 -9.71 -16.34
CA GLU A 130 3.03 -8.30 -16.77
C GLU A 130 2.16 -7.45 -15.84
N LEU A 131 0.88 -7.78 -15.69
CA LEU A 131 -0.05 -7.03 -14.84
C LEU A 131 0.33 -7.11 -13.37
N LYS A 132 0.86 -8.24 -12.90
CA LYS A 132 1.37 -8.37 -11.54
C LYS A 132 2.56 -7.45 -11.30
N SER A 133 3.50 -7.35 -12.24
CA SER A 133 4.65 -6.44 -12.10
C SER A 133 4.22 -4.97 -12.03
N GLN A 134 3.17 -4.60 -12.76
CA GLN A 134 2.57 -3.26 -12.70
C GLN A 134 1.92 -3.01 -11.33
N VAL A 135 1.09 -3.95 -10.85
CA VAL A 135 0.45 -3.90 -9.53
C VAL A 135 1.49 -3.79 -8.42
N ASP A 136 2.49 -4.66 -8.43
CA ASP A 136 3.54 -4.72 -7.40
C ASP A 136 4.40 -3.43 -7.39
N ALA A 137 4.51 -2.73 -8.53
CA ALA A 137 5.23 -1.45 -8.62
C ALA A 137 4.39 -0.23 -8.21
N VAL A 138 3.07 -0.26 -8.43
CA VAL A 138 2.19 0.91 -8.26
C VAL A 138 1.40 0.89 -6.96
N ILE A 139 0.88 -0.27 -6.53
CA ILE A 139 0.00 -0.34 -5.36
C ILE A 139 0.70 0.08 -4.06
N PRO A 140 1.92 -0.41 -3.73
CA PRO A 140 2.57 -0.01 -2.49
C PRO A 140 2.80 1.51 -2.36
N PRO A 141 3.38 2.24 -3.34
CA PRO A 141 3.53 3.69 -3.24
C PRO A 141 2.20 4.43 -3.29
N LEU A 142 1.22 3.98 -4.11
CA LEU A 142 -0.11 4.59 -4.19
C LEU A 142 -0.82 4.54 -2.84
N LEU A 143 -0.98 3.35 -2.24
CA LEU A 143 -1.71 3.22 -0.98
C LEU A 143 -0.97 3.89 0.18
N THR A 144 0.37 3.90 0.16
CA THR A 144 1.17 4.62 1.15
C THR A 144 0.90 6.12 1.05
N ALA A 145 0.97 6.70 -0.16
CA ALA A 145 0.71 8.11 -0.38
C ALA A 145 -0.73 8.51 -0.03
N LEU A 146 -1.71 7.68 -0.37
CA LEU A 146 -3.11 7.87 0.02
C LEU A 146 -3.26 7.82 1.55
N ALA A 147 -2.73 6.79 2.21
CA ALA A 147 -2.81 6.68 3.66
C ALA A 147 -2.20 7.90 4.36
N ILE A 148 -1.07 8.40 3.88
CA ILE A 148 -0.42 9.60 4.41
C ILE A 148 -1.27 10.85 4.21
N THR A 149 -1.86 11.03 3.03
CA THR A 149 -2.59 12.25 2.70
C THR A 149 -3.97 12.31 3.36
N PHE A 150 -4.63 11.16 3.51
CA PHE A 150 -5.97 11.08 4.10
C PHE A 150 -5.96 10.90 5.63
N SER A 151 -4.87 10.40 6.20
CA SER A 151 -4.75 10.25 7.66
C SER A 151 -4.35 11.56 8.34
N ASN A 152 -4.75 11.70 9.60
CA ASN A 152 -4.29 12.76 10.50
C ASN A 152 -4.06 12.19 11.91
N GLU A 153 -3.61 13.03 12.85
CA GLU A 153 -3.28 12.61 14.22
C GLU A 153 -4.45 12.00 15.00
N GLN A 154 -5.69 12.32 14.62
CA GLN A 154 -6.90 11.86 15.28
C GLN A 154 -7.53 10.66 14.56
N GLN A 155 -7.19 10.45 13.29
CA GLN A 155 -7.84 9.46 12.44
C GLN A 155 -6.91 8.88 11.39
N LEU A 156 -6.72 7.57 11.48
CA LEU A 156 -5.97 6.79 10.50
C LEU A 156 -6.90 6.29 9.41
N VAL A 157 -6.47 6.45 8.17
CA VAL A 157 -7.14 5.96 6.98
C VAL A 157 -6.39 4.75 6.44
N ARG A 158 -7.10 3.65 6.22
CA ARG A 158 -6.55 2.39 5.72
C ARG A 158 -7.28 1.94 4.47
N PHE A 159 -6.53 1.37 3.54
CA PHE A 159 -7.01 0.80 2.29
C PHE A 159 -6.82 -0.70 2.34
N ILE A 160 -7.89 -1.43 2.64
CA ILE A 160 -7.85 -2.87 2.91
C ILE A 160 -8.16 -3.63 1.63
N PRO A 161 -7.24 -4.46 1.10
CA PRO A 161 -7.50 -5.27 -0.08
C PRO A 161 -8.61 -6.28 0.21
N ARG A 162 -9.61 -6.34 -0.68
CA ARG A 162 -10.76 -7.23 -0.58
C ARG A 162 -10.75 -8.30 -1.66
N GLN A 163 -10.43 -7.92 -2.89
CA GLN A 163 -10.40 -8.85 -4.01
C GLN A 163 -9.57 -8.30 -5.16
N SER A 164 -8.95 -9.19 -5.91
CA SER A 164 -8.43 -8.89 -7.23
C SER A 164 -9.22 -9.68 -8.28
N ALA A 165 -9.45 -9.05 -9.43
CA ALA A 165 -10.03 -9.70 -10.60
C ALA A 165 -9.04 -9.61 -11.76
N PHE A 166 -8.82 -10.73 -12.44
CA PHE A 166 -8.08 -10.80 -13.69
C PHE A 166 -9.07 -11.17 -14.79
N VAL A 167 -9.34 -10.23 -15.68
CA VAL A 167 -10.34 -10.37 -16.73
C VAL A 167 -9.67 -10.18 -18.07
N GLY A 168 -9.89 -11.10 -19.00
CA GLY A 168 -9.46 -10.98 -20.38
C GLY A 168 -10.64 -10.80 -21.32
N THR A 169 -10.42 -10.14 -22.44
CA THR A 169 -11.41 -10.04 -23.52
C THR A 169 -10.77 -10.50 -24.82
N THR A 170 -11.43 -11.41 -25.54
CA THR A 170 -11.01 -11.82 -26.88
C THR A 170 -11.38 -10.74 -27.92
N ARG A 171 -10.81 -10.82 -29.13
CA ARG A 171 -11.18 -9.92 -30.25
C ARG A 171 -12.67 -9.95 -30.61
N ASP A 172 -13.32 -11.07 -30.32
CA ASP A 172 -14.74 -11.29 -30.60
C ASP A 172 -15.64 -10.83 -29.44
N GLY A 173 -15.07 -10.18 -28.42
CA GLY A 173 -15.78 -9.64 -27.26
C GLY A 173 -16.10 -10.66 -26.17
N THR A 174 -15.52 -11.86 -26.21
CA THR A 174 -15.78 -12.91 -25.22
C THR A 174 -14.90 -12.73 -23.98
N THR A 175 -15.51 -12.79 -22.78
CA THR A 175 -14.81 -12.59 -21.51
C THR A 175 -14.09 -13.85 -21.02
N ILE A 176 -12.89 -13.68 -20.46
CA ILE A 176 -12.01 -14.69 -19.87
C ILE A 176 -11.86 -14.39 -18.38
N TYR A 177 -12.20 -15.33 -17.50
CA TYR A 177 -12.11 -15.15 -16.05
C TYR A 177 -11.03 -16.03 -15.41
N ASP A 178 -10.26 -15.47 -14.46
CA ASP A 178 -9.37 -16.18 -13.55
C ASP A 178 -9.38 -15.49 -12.16
N LEU A 179 -9.85 -16.17 -11.11
CA LEU A 179 -10.19 -15.55 -9.81
C LEU A 179 -9.37 -16.11 -8.63
N ARG A 180 -9.00 -15.23 -7.68
CA ARG A 180 -8.40 -15.57 -6.38
C ARG A 180 -9.02 -14.71 -5.26
N PHE A 181 -9.27 -15.31 -4.09
CA PHE A 181 -9.94 -14.67 -2.95
C PHE A 181 -9.03 -14.53 -1.73
N GLU A 182 -9.15 -13.40 -1.01
CA GLU A 182 -8.51 -13.14 0.31
C GLU A 182 -9.53 -12.47 1.27
N PHE A 183 -9.32 -12.55 2.58
CA PHE A 183 -10.30 -12.18 3.63
C PHE A 183 -9.63 -11.44 4.80
N SER A 184 -10.26 -10.39 5.33
CA SER A 184 -9.80 -9.65 6.52
C SER A 184 -11.00 -9.00 7.23
N GLY A 185 -10.89 -8.71 8.53
CA GLY A 185 -11.98 -8.09 9.31
C GLY A 185 -11.44 -7.21 10.43
N GLY A 186 -12.06 -6.05 10.65
CA GLY A 186 -11.65 -5.06 11.65
C GLY A 186 -12.75 -4.05 11.97
N SER A 187 -12.57 -3.29 13.05
CA SER A 187 -13.47 -2.20 13.48
C SER A 187 -12.75 -0.86 13.36
N TYR A 188 -13.43 0.18 12.88
CA TYR A 188 -12.85 1.52 12.62
C TYR A 188 -13.87 2.65 12.84
N SER A 189 -13.38 3.89 12.91
CA SER A 189 -14.17 5.12 12.94
C SER A 189 -13.98 5.92 11.64
N SER A 190 -15.00 6.65 11.18
CA SER A 190 -14.99 7.38 9.90
C SER A 190 -15.37 8.85 10.03
N GLN A 191 -14.66 9.73 9.31
CA GLN A 191 -15.05 11.13 9.06
C GLN A 191 -15.70 11.28 7.69
N ARG A 192 -16.49 12.33 7.48
CA ARG A 192 -17.08 12.63 6.16
C ARG A 192 -16.14 13.48 5.32
N ILE A 193 -15.94 13.12 4.06
CA ILE A 193 -15.11 13.85 3.09
C ILE A 193 -15.97 14.27 1.87
N SER A 194 -15.77 15.49 1.38
CA SER A 194 -16.44 15.99 0.17
C SER A 194 -15.77 15.52 -1.12
N ALA A 195 -16.51 15.59 -2.23
CA ALA A 195 -16.02 15.35 -3.58
C ALA A 195 -14.76 16.15 -3.94
N GLU A 196 -14.77 17.44 -3.62
CA GLU A 196 -13.70 18.37 -3.93
C GLU A 196 -12.44 18.04 -3.11
N GLN A 197 -12.62 17.76 -1.82
CA GLN A 197 -11.53 17.34 -0.93
C GLN A 197 -10.93 16.00 -1.35
N LEU A 198 -11.76 15.04 -1.76
CA LEU A 198 -11.30 13.76 -2.26
C LEU A 198 -10.41 13.94 -3.51
N ASN A 199 -10.84 14.76 -4.47
CA ASN A 199 -10.06 15.02 -5.68
C ASN A 199 -8.74 15.74 -5.38
N GLU A 200 -8.78 16.77 -4.53
CA GLU A 200 -7.58 17.52 -4.12
C GLU A 200 -6.58 16.61 -3.40
N GLN A 201 -7.04 15.85 -2.40
CA GLN A 201 -6.20 14.93 -1.62
C GLN A 201 -5.69 13.78 -2.47
N THR A 202 -6.48 13.28 -3.43
CA THR A 202 -6.02 12.25 -4.37
C THR A 202 -4.93 12.81 -5.29
N GLY A 203 -5.09 14.03 -5.83
CA GLY A 203 -4.05 14.68 -6.62
C GLY A 203 -2.73 14.83 -5.86
N ILE A 204 -2.79 15.32 -4.62
CA ILE A 204 -1.61 15.43 -3.73
C ILE A 204 -0.98 14.06 -3.47
N ALA A 205 -1.79 13.02 -3.25
CA ALA A 205 -1.30 11.66 -3.02
C ALA A 205 -0.61 11.09 -4.27
N LEU A 206 -1.12 11.35 -5.46
CA LEU A 206 -0.53 10.89 -6.72
C LEU A 206 0.83 11.55 -6.99
N ASP A 207 0.93 12.86 -6.74
CA ASP A 207 2.20 13.60 -6.84
C ASP A 207 3.25 13.06 -5.87
N ARG A 208 2.83 12.67 -4.66
CA ARG A 208 3.69 12.05 -3.63
C ARG A 208 4.08 10.62 -3.97
N ALA A 209 3.18 9.83 -4.57
CA ALA A 209 3.43 8.43 -4.88
C ALA A 209 4.67 8.24 -5.77
N ASN A 210 4.93 9.18 -6.68
CA ASN A 210 6.11 9.19 -7.55
C ASN A 210 7.44 9.51 -6.82
N GLN A 211 7.39 9.94 -5.56
CA GLN A 211 8.57 10.38 -4.80
C GLN A 211 9.10 9.32 -3.83
N PHE A 212 8.30 8.29 -3.52
CA PHE A 212 8.72 7.21 -2.63
C PHE A 212 9.73 6.27 -3.30
N THR A 213 10.74 5.84 -2.54
CA THR A 213 11.52 4.67 -2.93
C THR A 213 10.68 3.41 -2.71
N ASN A 214 10.62 2.52 -3.70
CA ASN A 214 9.79 1.30 -3.65
C ASN A 214 9.93 0.56 -2.32
N LYS A 215 11.17 0.44 -1.79
CA LYS A 215 11.42 -0.32 -0.56
C LYS A 215 10.76 0.27 0.70
N VAL A 216 10.64 1.60 0.84
CA VAL A 216 9.99 2.20 2.02
C VAL A 216 8.48 1.98 1.93
N ALA A 217 7.91 2.21 0.75
CA ALA A 217 6.50 1.99 0.46
C ALA A 217 6.10 0.50 0.60
N ASP A 218 6.95 -0.43 0.16
CA ASP A 218 6.72 -1.88 0.28
C ASP A 218 6.55 -2.30 1.75
N PHE A 219 7.48 -1.90 2.63
CA PHE A 219 7.38 -2.25 4.05
C PHE A 219 6.19 -1.57 4.73
N HIS A 220 5.86 -0.34 4.35
CA HIS A 220 4.67 0.33 4.86
C HIS A 220 3.39 -0.38 4.41
N TYR A 221 3.28 -0.72 3.13
CA TYR A 221 2.16 -1.48 2.56
C TYR A 221 2.00 -2.85 3.22
N LEU A 222 3.10 -3.59 3.43
CA LEU A 222 3.08 -4.87 4.13
C LEU A 222 2.60 -4.69 5.58
N ALA A 223 3.05 -3.64 6.27
CA ALA A 223 2.61 -3.36 7.64
C ALA A 223 1.13 -3.00 7.72
N ALA A 224 0.64 -2.15 6.81
CA ALA A 224 -0.75 -1.70 6.79
C ALA A 224 -1.75 -2.85 6.55
N ASN A 225 -1.33 -3.88 5.81
CA ASN A 225 -2.18 -5.02 5.43
C ASN A 225 -1.95 -6.28 6.29
N GLU A 226 -1.00 -6.24 7.23
CA GLU A 226 -0.74 -7.36 8.12
C GLU A 226 -1.75 -7.38 9.28
N THR A 227 -2.18 -8.58 9.66
CA THR A 227 -3.14 -8.78 10.77
C THR A 227 -2.44 -9.18 12.06
N ASP A 228 -1.28 -9.84 11.96
CA ASP A 228 -0.48 -10.20 13.11
C ASP A 228 0.21 -8.96 13.72
N PRO A 229 -0.07 -8.61 15.00
CA PRO A 229 0.45 -7.40 15.62
C PRO A 229 1.98 -7.31 15.65
N LEU A 230 2.65 -8.46 15.81
CA LEU A 230 4.12 -8.53 15.85
C LEU A 230 4.71 -8.21 14.48
N LYS A 231 4.28 -8.92 13.43
CA LYS A 231 4.75 -8.67 12.07
C LYS A 231 4.43 -7.25 11.61
N ARG A 232 3.23 -6.76 11.92
CA ARG A 232 2.79 -5.40 11.62
C ARG A 232 3.72 -4.36 12.25
N PHE A 233 4.00 -4.49 13.55
CA PHE A 233 4.97 -3.64 14.24
C PHE A 233 6.35 -3.70 13.58
N LEU A 234 6.86 -4.90 13.30
CA LEU A 234 8.18 -5.08 12.70
C LEU A 234 8.27 -4.48 11.29
N PHE A 235 7.23 -4.61 10.47
CA PHE A 235 7.19 -4.01 9.14
C PHE A 235 7.13 -2.48 9.20
N PHE A 236 6.33 -1.88 10.10
CA PHE A 236 6.36 -0.43 10.31
C PHE A 236 7.73 0.04 10.79
N PHE A 237 8.36 -0.71 11.72
CA PHE A 237 9.69 -0.40 12.21
C PHE A 237 10.74 -0.44 11.10
N LEU A 238 10.71 -1.46 10.24
CA LEU A 238 11.62 -1.58 9.09
C LEU A 238 11.42 -0.44 8.08
N SER A 239 10.18 -0.02 7.87
CA SER A 239 9.86 1.13 7.01
C SER A 239 10.45 2.43 7.58
N LEU A 240 10.23 2.68 8.88
CA LEU A 240 10.82 3.80 9.61
C LEU A 240 12.35 3.80 9.57
N GLU A 241 12.98 2.67 9.88
CA GLU A 241 14.43 2.54 9.89
C GLU A 241 15.05 2.87 8.53
N ARG A 242 14.45 2.37 7.45
CA ARG A 242 14.90 2.66 6.09
C ARG A 242 14.77 4.14 5.74
N MET A 243 13.65 4.75 6.11
CA MET A 243 13.42 6.17 5.88
C MET A 243 14.39 7.05 6.68
N ILE A 244 14.65 6.71 7.95
CA ILE A 244 15.66 7.40 8.78
C ILE A 244 17.04 7.31 8.14
N ASN A 245 17.46 6.12 7.73
CA ASN A 245 18.78 5.93 7.13
C ASN A 245 18.91 6.66 5.79
N SER A 246 17.91 6.55 4.91
CA SER A 246 17.89 7.25 3.63
C SER A 246 17.93 8.76 3.81
N THR A 247 17.14 9.32 4.74
CA THR A 247 17.13 10.75 5.01
C THR A 247 18.44 11.21 5.64
N PHE A 248 18.99 10.42 6.56
CA PHE A 248 20.26 10.71 7.21
C PHE A 248 21.40 10.78 6.19
N GLU A 249 21.46 9.84 5.24
CA GLU A 249 22.46 9.83 4.15
C GLU A 249 22.34 11.06 3.22
N CYS A 250 21.15 11.63 3.08
CA CYS A 250 20.92 12.85 2.30
C CYS A 250 21.34 14.14 3.02
N ILE A 251 21.46 14.14 4.36
CA ILE A 251 21.82 15.33 5.14
C ILE A 251 23.35 15.36 5.31
N SER A 252 24.03 16.25 4.58
CA SER A 252 25.49 16.40 4.57
C SER A 252 26.15 16.44 5.96
N ASN A 253 27.33 15.81 6.05
CA ASN A 253 28.31 15.75 7.16
C ASN A 253 27.81 16.08 8.59
N PRO A 254 27.51 15.05 9.41
CA PRO A 254 26.94 15.21 10.74
C PRO A 254 27.93 15.65 11.83
N CYS A 255 29.12 16.12 11.45
CA CYS A 255 30.23 16.40 12.36
C CYS A 255 30.52 17.89 12.60
N ASP A 256 29.75 18.81 12.03
CA ASP A 256 29.91 20.24 12.36
C ASP A 256 29.11 20.60 13.62
N LEU A 257 29.77 20.52 14.78
CA LEU A 257 29.21 20.88 16.08
C LEU A 257 28.68 22.33 16.10
N ALA A 258 29.27 23.24 15.32
CA ALA A 258 28.81 24.63 15.26
C ALA A 258 27.46 24.74 14.54
N ALA A 259 27.25 23.93 13.50
CA ALA A 259 25.94 23.83 12.82
C ALA A 259 24.86 23.29 13.77
N VAL A 260 25.18 22.29 14.60
CA VAL A 260 24.24 21.73 15.59
C VAL A 260 23.84 22.78 16.63
N VAL A 261 24.81 23.53 17.16
CA VAL A 261 24.55 24.58 18.15
C VAL A 261 23.68 25.70 17.57
N LEU A 262 23.94 26.15 16.34
CA LEU A 262 23.10 27.13 15.64
C LEU A 262 21.66 26.64 15.42
N LEU A 263 21.49 25.35 15.12
CA LEU A 263 20.16 24.75 14.95
C LEU A 263 19.39 24.66 16.27
N THR A 264 20.07 24.43 17.40
CA THR A 264 19.41 24.38 18.71
C THR A 264 18.76 25.70 19.12
N SER A 265 19.32 26.85 18.72
CA SER A 265 18.74 28.16 19.01
C SER A 265 17.45 28.45 18.23
N ASN A 266 17.24 27.77 17.10
CA ASN A 266 16.08 27.97 16.21
C ASN A 266 14.98 26.90 16.39
N ARG A 267 15.13 25.98 17.36
CA ARG A 267 14.24 24.81 17.53
C ARG A 267 13.74 24.65 18.99
N PRO A 268 12.85 25.53 19.48
CA PRO A 268 12.40 25.50 20.88
C PRO A 268 11.64 24.21 21.26
N LYS A 269 11.08 23.49 20.29
CA LYS A 269 10.31 22.25 20.51
C LYS A 269 11.15 20.97 20.66
N LEU A 270 12.48 21.08 20.58
CA LEU A 270 13.43 19.95 20.61
C LEU A 270 14.54 20.14 21.66
N THR A 271 14.26 20.93 22.69
CA THR A 271 15.29 21.45 23.61
C THR A 271 15.95 20.32 24.40
N GLU A 272 15.18 19.33 24.85
CA GLU A 272 15.69 18.23 25.68
C GLU A 272 16.49 17.21 24.85
N SER A 273 15.93 16.80 23.70
CA SER A 273 16.55 15.82 22.81
C SER A 273 17.86 16.36 22.22
N LEU A 274 17.89 17.62 21.80
CA LEU A 274 19.11 18.26 21.30
C LEU A 274 20.18 18.38 22.38
N GLY A 275 19.79 18.65 23.63
CA GLY A 275 20.71 18.62 24.77
C GLY A 275 21.33 17.24 24.99
N TRP A 276 20.56 16.17 24.79
CA TRP A 276 21.10 14.80 24.82
C TRP A 276 22.11 14.56 23.68
N LEU A 277 21.79 14.94 22.44
CA LEU A 277 22.68 14.75 21.29
C LEU A 277 24.00 15.51 21.46
N LEU A 278 23.94 16.77 21.92
CA LEU A 278 25.12 17.58 22.20
C LEU A 278 26.03 16.92 23.24
N ARG A 279 25.48 16.36 24.31
CA ARG A 279 26.26 15.62 25.33
C ARG A 279 26.93 14.38 24.73
N GLU A 280 26.23 13.63 23.88
CA GLU A 280 26.80 12.44 23.23
C GLU A 280 27.91 12.81 22.23
N LEU A 281 27.74 13.89 21.46
CA LEU A 281 28.78 14.40 20.56
C LEU A 281 30.01 14.90 21.34
N GLN A 282 29.81 15.60 22.46
CA GLN A 282 30.90 16.06 23.34
C GLN A 282 31.66 14.92 24.01
N ARG A 283 31.01 13.78 24.27
CA ARG A 283 31.64 12.57 24.83
C ARG A 283 32.58 11.86 23.84
N GLY A 284 32.72 12.35 22.61
CA GLY A 284 33.88 12.07 21.76
C GLY A 284 33.96 10.68 21.14
N ASN A 285 32.89 9.88 21.19
CA ASN A 285 32.85 8.62 20.46
C ASN A 285 32.31 8.90 19.06
N GLY A 286 33.17 8.98 18.03
CA GLY A 286 32.82 9.15 16.60
C GLY A 286 31.85 8.10 16.00
N LYS A 287 31.18 7.33 16.85
CA LYS A 287 30.10 6.38 16.60
C LYS A 287 28.73 6.86 17.08
N VAL A 288 28.54 8.13 17.50
CA VAL A 288 27.21 8.64 17.92
C VAL A 288 26.13 8.31 16.88
N PHE A 289 26.43 8.55 15.60
CA PHE A 289 25.52 8.25 14.49
C PHE A 289 25.56 6.79 14.00
N ALA A 290 26.19 5.86 14.73
CA ALA A 290 26.01 4.43 14.49
C ALA A 290 24.65 3.95 15.02
N GLY A 291 24.08 4.64 16.00
CA GLY A 291 22.78 4.33 16.57
C GLY A 291 21.62 4.99 15.82
N LEU A 292 20.53 4.25 15.62
CA LEU A 292 19.33 4.73 14.95
C LEU A 292 18.69 5.95 15.65
N ARG A 293 18.76 6.02 16.99
CA ARG A 293 18.29 7.15 17.80
C ARG A 293 18.94 8.48 17.41
N ALA A 294 20.26 8.47 17.28
CA ALA A 294 21.01 9.67 16.91
C ALA A 294 20.74 10.08 15.46
N ARG A 295 20.62 9.12 14.54
CA ARG A 295 20.23 9.38 13.14
C ARG A 295 18.84 9.98 13.05
N PHE A 296 17.87 9.43 13.78
CA PHE A 296 16.52 9.97 13.83
C PHE A 296 16.50 11.42 14.29
N LEU A 297 17.16 11.71 15.41
CA LEU A 297 17.22 13.08 15.93
C LEU A 297 17.95 14.03 14.99
N TRP A 298 18.97 13.55 14.27
CA TRP A 298 19.62 14.30 13.20
C TRP A 298 18.64 14.67 12.09
N CYS A 299 17.84 13.71 11.61
CA CYS A 299 16.81 13.92 10.61
C CYS A 299 15.73 14.90 11.08
N VAL A 300 15.27 14.77 12.33
CA VAL A 300 14.32 15.70 12.96
C VAL A 300 14.85 17.13 13.00
N THR A 301 16.14 17.29 13.26
CA THR A 301 16.75 18.64 13.37
C THR A 301 16.87 19.35 12.01
N HIS A 302 17.13 18.59 10.94
CA HIS A 302 17.51 19.14 9.64
C HIS A 302 16.43 19.05 8.57
N ARG A 303 15.53 18.07 8.66
CA ARG A 303 14.49 17.82 7.65
C ARG A 303 13.08 17.79 8.22
N TRP A 304 12.84 17.00 9.28
CA TRP A 304 11.49 16.81 9.86
C TRP A 304 11.18 17.83 10.94
N ASN A 305 10.99 19.05 10.45
CA ASN A 305 10.98 20.28 11.22
C ASN A 305 9.73 20.48 12.10
N HIS A 306 8.68 19.70 11.84
CA HIS A 306 7.42 19.65 12.58
C HIS A 306 7.50 18.76 13.83
N MET A 307 8.52 17.90 13.95
CA MET A 307 8.66 16.98 15.07
C MET A 307 9.13 17.66 16.36
N THR A 308 8.80 17.02 17.48
CA THR A 308 8.98 17.53 18.84
C THR A 308 9.72 16.54 19.74
N ASP A 309 10.09 16.96 20.95
CA ASP A 309 10.66 16.08 21.97
C ASP A 309 9.75 14.88 22.28
N ALA A 310 8.42 15.05 22.22
CA ALA A 310 7.47 13.96 22.41
C ALA A 310 7.61 12.87 21.33
N ASP A 311 7.86 13.26 20.08
CA ASP A 311 8.04 12.34 18.96
C ASP A 311 9.34 11.54 19.10
N PHE A 312 10.38 12.18 19.62
CA PHE A 312 11.64 11.52 19.96
C PHE A 312 11.48 10.48 21.08
N GLU A 313 10.71 10.80 22.12
CA GLU A 313 10.44 9.87 23.21
C GLU A 313 9.57 8.68 22.79
N ILE A 314 8.57 8.90 21.92
CA ILE A 314 7.81 7.82 21.29
C ILE A 314 8.79 6.91 20.53
N PHE A 315 9.65 7.48 19.68
CA PHE A 315 10.61 6.69 18.92
C PHE A 315 11.58 5.90 19.81
N ARG A 316 12.06 6.49 20.91
CA ARG A 316 12.91 5.81 21.89
C ARG A 316 12.19 4.60 22.49
N THR A 317 10.93 4.76 22.89
CA THR A 317 10.10 3.69 23.46
C THR A 317 9.89 2.55 22.46
N LEU A 318 9.63 2.87 21.18
CA LEU A 318 9.46 1.87 20.12
C LEU A 318 10.75 1.05 19.86
N ILE A 319 11.93 1.66 19.98
CA ILE A 319 13.21 0.94 19.91
C ILE A 319 13.35 -0.05 21.06
N GLU A 320 12.92 0.33 22.27
CA GLU A 320 12.97 -0.54 23.46
C GLU A 320 12.06 -1.76 23.24
N VAL A 321 10.81 -1.56 22.82
CA VAL A 321 9.88 -2.64 22.44
C VAL A 321 10.50 -3.58 21.40
N ARG A 322 11.10 -3.03 20.33
CA ARG A 322 11.77 -3.84 19.30
C ARG A 322 12.92 -4.67 19.88
N ASN A 323 13.70 -4.09 20.78
CA ASN A 323 14.81 -4.79 21.39
C ASN A 323 14.34 -5.88 22.35
N ASP A 324 13.29 -5.63 23.14
CA ASP A 324 12.73 -6.63 24.04
C ASP A 324 12.14 -7.82 23.27
N ILE A 325 11.49 -7.57 22.13
CA ILE A 325 11.08 -8.61 21.19
C ILE A 325 12.30 -9.39 20.67
N ALA A 326 13.35 -8.70 20.22
CA ALA A 326 14.53 -9.33 19.65
C ALA A 326 15.32 -10.19 20.65
N HIS A 327 15.34 -9.80 21.93
CA HIS A 327 15.97 -10.57 23.01
C HIS A 327 15.04 -11.62 23.63
N GLY A 328 13.79 -11.72 23.17
CA GLY A 328 12.80 -12.68 23.67
C GLY A 328 12.22 -12.34 25.04
N HIS A 329 12.38 -11.11 25.53
CA HIS A 329 11.74 -10.62 26.76
C HIS A 329 10.24 -10.41 26.55
N GLU A 330 9.84 -9.99 25.35
CA GLU A 330 8.44 -9.87 24.94
C GLU A 330 8.16 -10.74 23.72
N SER A 331 7.03 -11.45 23.72
CA SER A 331 6.61 -12.27 22.59
C SER A 331 5.80 -11.51 21.56
N LYS A 332 5.21 -10.37 21.93
CA LYS A 332 4.43 -9.50 21.05
C LYS A 332 4.36 -8.07 21.61
N PRO A 333 4.34 -7.05 20.74
CA PRO A 333 4.09 -5.68 21.17
C PRO A 333 2.65 -5.53 21.66
N ASN A 334 2.41 -4.58 22.56
CA ASN A 334 1.06 -4.17 22.92
C ASN A 334 0.39 -3.41 21.76
N GLY A 335 -0.95 -3.31 21.77
CA GLY A 335 -1.70 -2.63 20.70
C GLY A 335 -1.40 -1.13 20.57
N ALA A 336 -1.02 -0.47 21.67
CA ALA A 336 -0.66 0.95 21.66
C ALA A 336 0.64 1.17 20.86
N ALA A 337 1.66 0.34 21.06
CA ALA A 337 2.92 0.42 20.33
C ALA A 337 2.75 0.20 18.81
N VAL A 338 1.80 -0.66 18.42
CA VAL A 338 1.44 -0.87 17.00
C VAL A 338 0.80 0.38 16.40
N THR A 339 -0.08 1.05 17.14
CA THR A 339 -0.70 2.30 16.70
C THR A 339 0.30 3.46 16.69
N GLU A 340 1.14 3.57 17.72
CA GLU A 340 2.16 4.62 17.84
C GLU A 340 3.18 4.54 16.71
N ILE A 341 3.63 3.34 16.33
CA ILE A 341 4.58 3.18 15.23
C ILE A 341 3.95 3.49 13.87
N GLU A 342 2.67 3.15 13.68
CA GLU A 342 1.91 3.49 12.47
C GLU A 342 1.75 5.02 12.35
N THR A 343 1.32 5.69 13.42
CA THR A 343 1.16 7.15 13.46
C THR A 343 2.50 7.86 13.23
N LEU A 344 3.58 7.40 13.87
CA LEU A 344 4.91 7.99 13.69
C LEU A 344 5.41 7.78 12.24
N ALA A 345 5.19 6.60 11.66
CA ALA A 345 5.55 6.32 10.27
C ALA A 345 4.84 7.27 9.30
N LEU A 346 3.53 7.42 9.42
CA LEU A 346 2.74 8.32 8.57
C LEU A 346 3.18 9.78 8.70
N ARG A 347 3.43 10.26 9.92
CA ARG A 347 3.88 11.65 10.15
C ARG A 347 5.25 11.95 9.55
N ILE A 348 6.16 10.99 9.54
CA ILE A 348 7.49 11.17 8.94
C ILE A 348 7.42 11.06 7.42
N MET A 349 6.63 10.12 6.89
CA MET A 349 6.47 9.95 5.45
C MET A 349 5.73 11.11 4.78
N GLY A 350 4.87 11.83 5.52
CA GLY A 350 4.20 13.04 5.02
C GLY A 350 5.13 14.21 4.68
N ASP A 351 6.40 14.12 5.10
CA ASP A 351 7.46 15.13 4.92
C ASP A 351 8.52 14.72 3.88
N VAL A 352 8.34 13.56 3.24
CA VAL A 352 9.14 13.13 2.07
C VAL A 352 8.64 13.87 0.86
#